data_AF-A0AA44ERE6-F1
#
_entry.id   AF-A0AA44ERE6-F1
#
_cell.length_a   1.000
_cell.length_b   1.000
_cell.length_c   1.000
_cell.angle_alpha   90.00
_cell.angle_beta   90.00
_cell.angle_gamma   90.00
#
_symmetry.space_group_name_H-M   'P 1'
#
loop_
_entity.id
_entity.type
_entity.pdbx_description
1 polymer ?
#
loop_
_entity_poly.entity_id
_entity_poly.type
_entity_poly.pdbx_seq_one_letter_code
_entity_poly.pdbx_strand_id
1 'polypeptide(L)'
;MSKEAASLDDRIADAFAGEQTSQTIASLLQEVQHTSADAEATSKAAEQRALNPRLRPADVDAARKEMEDANFRSKRMDAAAEQLSELLQAAKSKEAAAARAAEYEAAKEERDQLVKDLAAYEKHASAIVQLLDRLAKNSDRLQRANAGQSADTWLYSAQKIARGASFEFGVEHDSQLPNLIDGVRLPKFRKNDNSVHGFMWPPAAY
;
A
#
# COMPACT_ATOMS: atom_id res chain seq x y z
N MET A 1 -36.15 -9.06 25.94
CA MET A 1 -37.00 -9.15 24.74
C MET A 1 -36.07 -9.38 23.57
N SER A 2 -36.01 -10.61 23.07
CA SER A 2 -35.11 -11.00 21.98
C SER A 2 -35.62 -10.37 20.69
N LYS A 3 -34.77 -9.56 20.05
CA LYS A 3 -35.04 -8.96 18.74
C LYS A 3 -35.23 -10.13 17.77
N GLU A 4 -36.45 -10.39 17.31
CA GLU A 4 -36.69 -11.34 16.22
C GLU A 4 -35.75 -10.96 15.07
N ALA A 5 -34.93 -11.91 14.65
CA ALA A 5 -34.02 -11.68 13.53
C ALA A 5 -34.89 -11.30 12.32
N ALA A 6 -34.62 -10.13 11.73
CA ALA A 6 -35.33 -9.66 10.54
C ALA A 6 -35.29 -10.76 9.47
N SER A 7 -36.42 -10.96 8.78
CA SER A 7 -36.52 -12.03 7.79
C SER A 7 -35.50 -11.81 6.66
N LEU A 8 -35.12 -12.88 5.95
CA LEU A 8 -34.21 -12.75 4.81
C LEU A 8 -34.76 -11.76 3.77
N ASP A 9 -36.07 -11.75 3.56
CA ASP A 9 -36.74 -10.83 2.63
C ASP A 9 -36.63 -9.37 3.08
N ASP A 10 -36.79 -9.10 4.39
CA ASP A 10 -36.61 -7.76 4.94
C ASP A 10 -35.16 -7.29 4.79
N ARG A 11 -34.20 -8.21 5.03
CA ARG A 11 -32.77 -7.91 4.88
C ARG A 11 -32.37 -7.64 3.43
N ILE A 12 -32.97 -8.35 2.46
CA ILE A 12 -32.80 -8.06 1.03
C ILE A 12 -33.36 -6.66 0.72
N ALA A 13 -34.57 -6.33 1.19
CA ALA A 13 -35.15 -5.02 0.98
C ALA A 13 -34.32 -3.89 1.61
N ASP A 14 -33.86 -4.08 2.84
CA ASP A 14 -33.00 -3.15 3.58
C ASP A 14 -31.66 -2.94 2.87
N ALA A 15 -31.10 -3.98 2.23
CA ALA A 15 -29.88 -3.86 1.45
C ALA A 15 -30.04 -2.95 0.22
N PHE A 16 -31.21 -2.91 -0.39
CA PHE A 16 -31.51 -1.98 -1.50
C PHE A 16 -31.92 -0.58 -1.04
N ALA A 17 -32.48 -0.45 0.17
CA ALA A 17 -32.92 0.83 0.72
C ALA A 17 -31.79 1.65 1.36
N GLY A 18 -30.73 0.99 1.83
CA GLY A 18 -29.64 1.63 2.57
C GLY A 18 -28.27 1.47 1.93
N GLU A 19 -27.30 2.25 2.42
CA GLU A 19 -25.89 2.00 2.12
C GLU A 19 -25.36 0.89 3.05
N GLN A 20 -25.02 -0.25 2.46
CA GLN A 20 -24.40 -1.38 3.14
C GLN A 20 -22.96 -1.56 2.67
N THR A 21 -22.10 -2.09 3.54
CA THR A 21 -20.72 -2.42 3.16
C THR A 21 -20.70 -3.58 2.16
N SER A 22 -19.65 -3.64 1.34
CA SER A 22 -19.44 -4.76 0.42
C SER A 22 -19.37 -6.10 1.14
N GLN A 23 -18.82 -6.13 2.36
CA GLN A 23 -18.78 -7.33 3.20
C GLN A 23 -20.19 -7.80 3.59
N THR A 24 -21.04 -6.88 4.07
CA THR A 24 -22.43 -7.18 4.46
C THR A 24 -23.24 -7.70 3.27
N ILE A 25 -23.11 -7.06 2.10
CA ILE A 25 -23.81 -7.49 0.88
C ILE A 25 -23.31 -8.86 0.41
N ALA A 26 -22.00 -9.14 0.49
CA ALA A 26 -21.45 -10.44 0.12
C ALA A 26 -21.97 -11.58 1.01
N SER A 27 -22.06 -11.35 2.33
CA SER A 27 -22.64 -12.33 3.25
C SER A 27 -24.13 -12.57 2.97
N LEU A 28 -24.89 -11.50 2.68
CA LEU A 28 -26.30 -11.62 2.31
C LEU A 28 -26.49 -12.39 1.00
N LEU A 29 -25.66 -12.12 -0.02
CA LEU A 29 -25.69 -12.83 -1.30
C LEU A 29 -25.48 -14.33 -1.12
N GLN A 30 -24.52 -14.74 -0.28
CA GLN A 30 -24.29 -16.15 0.03
C GLN A 30 -25.51 -16.82 0.67
N GLU A 31 -26.15 -16.14 1.61
CA GLU A 31 -27.35 -16.64 2.29
C GLU A 31 -28.55 -16.76 1.32
N VAL A 32 -28.71 -15.80 0.41
CA VAL A 32 -29.74 -15.84 -0.65
C VAL A 32 -29.50 -17.00 -1.61
N GLN A 33 -28.26 -17.20 -2.07
CA GLN A 33 -27.90 -18.31 -2.95
C GLN A 33 -28.15 -19.68 -2.28
N HIS A 34 -27.79 -19.81 -1.00
CA HIS A 34 -28.06 -21.02 -0.24
C HIS A 34 -29.57 -21.28 -0.11
N THR A 35 -30.34 -20.24 0.25
CA THR A 35 -31.81 -20.32 0.37
C THR A 35 -32.47 -20.67 -0.97
N SER A 36 -31.95 -20.17 -2.09
CA SER A 36 -32.44 -20.53 -3.42
C SER A 36 -32.22 -22.02 -3.71
N ALA A 37 -31.01 -22.52 -3.45
CA ALA A 37 -30.68 -23.93 -3.66
C ALA A 37 -31.54 -24.87 -2.80
N ASP A 38 -31.79 -24.51 -1.54
CA ASP A 38 -32.66 -25.27 -0.64
C ASP A 38 -34.12 -25.27 -1.11
N ALA A 39 -34.61 -24.13 -1.61
CA ALA A 39 -35.95 -24.01 -2.19
C ALA A 39 -36.09 -24.83 -3.48
N GLU A 40 -35.06 -24.84 -4.33
CA GLU A 40 -35.03 -25.68 -5.54
C GLU A 40 -35.04 -27.18 -5.19
N ALA A 41 -34.25 -27.60 -4.19
CA ALA A 41 -34.23 -28.96 -3.69
C ALA A 41 -35.60 -29.39 -3.12
N THR A 42 -36.24 -28.50 -2.35
CA THR A 42 -37.60 -28.70 -1.82
C THR A 42 -38.62 -28.86 -2.94
N SER A 43 -38.56 -28.01 -3.96
CA SER A 43 -39.42 -28.11 -5.15
C SER A 43 -39.27 -29.46 -5.85
N LYS A 44 -38.04 -29.92 -6.08
CA LYS A 44 -37.77 -31.22 -6.72
C LYS A 44 -38.26 -32.40 -5.88
N ALA A 45 -38.11 -32.34 -4.57
CA ALA A 45 -38.60 -33.37 -3.66
C ALA A 45 -40.14 -33.43 -3.64
N ALA A 46 -40.79 -32.27 -3.63
CA ALA A 46 -42.25 -32.16 -3.69
C ALA A 46 -42.80 -32.63 -5.05
N GLU A 47 -42.11 -32.34 -6.15
CA GLU A 47 -42.44 -32.85 -7.49
C GLU A 47 -42.38 -34.39 -7.53
N GLN A 48 -41.29 -35.00 -7.04
CA GLN A 48 -41.17 -36.46 -6.95
C GLN A 48 -42.29 -37.09 -6.12
N ARG A 49 -42.69 -36.41 -5.03
CA ARG A 49 -43.81 -36.85 -4.20
C ARG A 49 -45.12 -36.77 -4.97
N ALA A 50 -45.41 -35.65 -5.64
CA ALA A 50 -46.63 -35.45 -6.43
C ALA A 50 -46.80 -36.47 -7.57
N LEU A 51 -45.70 -36.99 -8.12
CA LEU A 51 -45.70 -38.00 -9.17
C LEU A 51 -45.87 -39.45 -8.64
N ASN A 52 -45.95 -39.66 -7.33
CA ASN A 52 -46.08 -40.99 -6.75
C ASN A 52 -47.51 -41.54 -6.90
N PRO A 53 -47.73 -42.62 -7.66
CA PRO A 53 -49.07 -43.17 -7.91
C PRO A 53 -49.70 -43.84 -6.68
N ARG A 54 -48.94 -44.00 -5.59
CA ARG A 54 -49.41 -44.61 -4.33
C ARG A 54 -50.01 -43.59 -3.37
N LEU A 55 -49.89 -42.29 -3.66
CA LEU A 55 -50.45 -41.23 -2.85
C LEU A 55 -51.93 -41.02 -3.15
N ARG A 56 -52.65 -40.50 -2.16
CA ARG A 56 -54.04 -40.10 -2.34
C ARG A 56 -54.10 -38.74 -3.03
N PRO A 57 -55.18 -38.41 -3.74
CA PRO A 57 -55.32 -37.13 -4.44
C PRO A 57 -55.03 -35.89 -3.57
N ALA A 58 -55.51 -35.88 -2.32
CA ALA A 58 -55.25 -34.77 -1.39
C ALA A 58 -53.76 -34.56 -1.07
N ASP A 59 -52.98 -35.65 -0.98
CA ASP A 59 -51.54 -35.59 -0.72
C ASP A 59 -50.77 -35.13 -1.98
N VAL A 60 -51.27 -35.48 -3.16
CA VAL A 60 -50.74 -34.99 -4.44
C VAL A 60 -50.97 -33.49 -4.59
N ASP A 61 -52.16 -33.00 -4.25
CA ASP A 61 -52.47 -31.56 -4.30
C ASP A 61 -51.63 -30.75 -3.31
N ALA A 62 -51.41 -31.28 -2.10
CA ALA A 62 -50.50 -30.67 -1.13
C ALA A 62 -49.05 -30.61 -1.65
N ALA A 63 -48.56 -31.70 -2.24
CA ALA A 63 -47.22 -31.75 -2.82
C ALA A 63 -47.05 -30.79 -4.02
N ARG A 64 -48.09 -30.63 -4.85
CA ARG A 64 -48.08 -29.65 -5.96
C ARG A 64 -47.99 -28.22 -5.44
N LYS A 65 -48.75 -27.89 -4.41
CA LYS A 65 -48.70 -26.55 -3.80
C LYS A 65 -47.32 -26.27 -3.19
N GLU A 66 -46.77 -27.22 -2.44
CA GLU A 66 -45.41 -27.10 -1.87
C GLU A 66 -44.35 -26.90 -2.97
N MET A 67 -44.46 -27.64 -4.09
CA MET A 67 -43.60 -27.48 -5.26
C MET A 67 -43.70 -26.07 -5.86
N GLU A 68 -44.92 -25.57 -6.10
CA GLU A 68 -45.14 -24.23 -6.68
C GLU A 68 -44.61 -23.12 -5.77
N ASP A 69 -44.89 -23.19 -4.47
CA ASP A 69 -44.42 -22.22 -3.48
C ASP A 69 -42.87 -22.22 -3.39
N ALA A 70 -42.25 -23.41 -3.35
CA ALA A 70 -40.80 -23.56 -3.30
C ALA A 70 -40.12 -23.08 -4.59
N ASN A 71 -40.69 -23.39 -5.76
CA ASN A 71 -40.20 -22.91 -7.06
C ASN A 71 -40.28 -21.39 -7.17
N PHE A 72 -41.40 -20.79 -6.74
CA PHE A 72 -41.54 -19.33 -6.71
C PHE A 72 -40.49 -18.69 -5.80
N ARG A 73 -40.28 -19.26 -4.60
CA ARG A 73 -39.27 -18.78 -3.66
C ARG A 73 -37.86 -18.85 -4.26
N SER A 74 -37.48 -19.96 -4.90
CA SER A 74 -36.19 -20.11 -5.57
C SER A 74 -35.99 -19.04 -6.66
N LYS A 75 -36.95 -18.87 -7.57
CA LYS A 75 -36.89 -17.84 -8.62
C LYS A 75 -36.75 -16.42 -8.07
N ARG A 76 -37.46 -16.11 -6.98
CA ARG A 76 -37.35 -14.81 -6.33
C ARG A 76 -35.96 -14.62 -5.71
N MET A 77 -35.40 -15.64 -5.06
CA MET A 77 -34.05 -15.59 -4.50
C MET A 77 -32.98 -15.47 -5.59
N ASP A 78 -33.16 -16.13 -6.75
CA ASP A 78 -32.23 -15.99 -7.89
C ASP A 78 -32.24 -14.56 -8.43
N ALA A 79 -33.42 -13.97 -8.61
CA ALA A 79 -33.54 -12.57 -9.02
C ALA A 79 -32.91 -11.61 -7.99
N ALA A 80 -33.11 -11.88 -6.69
CA ALA A 80 -32.46 -11.11 -5.64
C ALA A 80 -30.93 -11.27 -5.67
N ALA A 81 -30.41 -12.48 -5.92
CA ALA A 81 -28.98 -12.74 -6.00
C ALA A 81 -28.32 -12.00 -7.17
N GLU A 82 -28.98 -11.93 -8.33
CA GLU A 82 -28.50 -11.18 -9.48
C GLU A 82 -28.34 -9.68 -9.13
N GLN A 83 -29.39 -9.07 -8.57
CA GLN A 83 -29.36 -7.66 -8.19
C GLN A 83 -28.38 -7.38 -7.03
N LEU A 84 -28.26 -8.28 -6.06
CA LEU A 84 -27.28 -8.17 -4.97
C LEU A 84 -25.84 -8.29 -5.47
N SER A 85 -25.59 -9.07 -6.53
CA SER A 85 -24.27 -9.17 -7.16
C SER A 85 -23.85 -7.83 -7.79
N GLU A 86 -24.77 -7.16 -8.50
CA GLU A 86 -24.53 -5.83 -9.05
C GLU A 86 -24.29 -4.79 -7.94
N LEU A 87 -25.12 -4.81 -6.91
CA LEU A 87 -24.97 -3.93 -5.74
C LEU A 87 -23.63 -4.14 -5.04
N LEU A 88 -23.18 -5.39 -4.91
CA LEU A 88 -21.87 -5.74 -4.34
C LEU A 88 -20.72 -5.16 -5.16
N GLN A 89 -20.78 -5.26 -6.49
CA GLN A 89 -19.75 -4.69 -7.35
C GLN A 89 -19.70 -3.16 -7.22
N ALA A 90 -20.85 -2.50 -7.17
CA ALA A 90 -20.95 -1.06 -6.97
C ALA A 90 -20.38 -0.64 -5.60
N ALA A 91 -20.72 -1.36 -4.53
CA ALA A 91 -20.20 -1.10 -3.18
C ALA A 91 -18.66 -1.26 -3.12
N LYS A 92 -18.12 -2.35 -3.68
CA LYS A 92 -16.66 -2.56 -3.77
C LYS A 92 -15.95 -1.44 -4.50
N SER A 93 -16.52 -0.99 -5.63
CA SER A 93 -15.95 0.10 -6.42
C SER A 93 -15.92 1.42 -5.64
N LYS A 94 -17.02 1.75 -4.93
CA LYS A 94 -17.11 2.93 -4.07
C LYS A 94 -16.10 2.89 -2.92
N GLU A 95 -16.02 1.77 -2.20
CA GLU A 95 -15.07 1.59 -1.09
C GLU A 95 -13.62 1.72 -1.56
N ALA A 96 -13.27 1.09 -2.69
CA ALA A 96 -11.94 1.20 -3.27
C ALA A 96 -11.62 2.62 -3.77
N ALA A 97 -12.62 3.37 -4.26
CA ALA A 97 -12.44 4.78 -4.62
C ALA A 97 -12.21 5.65 -3.38
N ALA A 98 -12.97 5.44 -2.30
CA ALA A 98 -12.80 6.15 -1.03
C ALA A 98 -11.42 5.88 -0.41
N ALA A 99 -10.98 4.61 -0.41
CA ALA A 99 -9.65 4.23 0.08
C ALA A 99 -8.52 4.91 -0.73
N ARG A 100 -8.64 4.92 -2.07
CA ARG A 100 -7.68 5.62 -2.94
C ARG A 100 -7.66 7.13 -2.72
N ALA A 101 -8.82 7.74 -2.47
CA ALA A 101 -8.89 9.17 -2.18
C ALA A 101 -8.22 9.52 -0.84
N ALA A 102 -8.43 8.69 0.18
CA ALA A 102 -7.78 8.86 1.48
C ALA A 102 -6.25 8.73 1.38
N GLU A 103 -5.76 7.70 0.69
CA GLU A 103 -4.32 7.49 0.46
C GLU A 103 -3.71 8.66 -0.34
N TYR A 104 -4.43 9.16 -1.34
CA TYR A 104 -3.97 10.31 -2.13
C TYR A 104 -3.77 11.56 -1.29
N GLU A 105 -4.71 11.91 -0.41
CA GLU A 105 -4.56 13.08 0.46
C GLU A 105 -3.44 12.88 1.49
N ALA A 106 -3.27 11.67 2.05
CA ALA A 106 -2.16 11.37 2.95
C ALA A 106 -0.79 11.52 2.25
N ALA A 107 -0.63 10.95 1.05
CA ALA A 107 0.60 11.06 0.26
C ALA A 107 0.91 12.51 -0.15
N LYS A 108 -0.14 13.32 -0.39
CA LYS A 108 0.00 14.74 -0.71
C LYS A 108 0.46 15.54 0.51
N GLU A 109 -0.07 15.28 1.69
CA GLU A 109 0.39 15.89 2.94
C GLU A 109 1.86 15.55 3.23
N GLU A 110 2.24 14.28 3.07
CA GLU A 110 3.64 13.83 3.23
C GLU A 110 4.56 14.55 2.24
N ARG A 111 4.18 14.59 0.96
CA ARG A 111 4.93 15.32 -0.07
C ARG A 111 5.11 16.79 0.33
N ASP A 112 4.05 17.46 0.75
CA ASP A 112 4.08 18.88 1.09
C ASP A 112 4.98 19.15 2.32
N GLN A 113 5.05 18.20 3.25
CA GLN A 113 6.02 18.25 4.34
C GLN A 113 7.44 18.05 3.84
N LEU A 114 7.69 17.05 2.98
CA LEU A 114 9.00 16.81 2.38
C LEU A 114 9.50 18.01 1.56
N VAL A 115 8.62 18.76 0.90
CA VAL A 115 9.00 20.01 0.21
C VAL A 115 9.59 21.03 1.20
N LYS A 116 9.02 21.15 2.40
CA LYS A 116 9.55 22.05 3.44
C LYS A 116 10.90 21.55 3.96
N ASP A 117 11.03 20.24 4.17
CA ASP A 117 12.28 19.65 4.67
C ASP A 117 13.41 19.77 3.64
N LEU A 118 13.08 19.60 2.35
CA LEU A 118 14.01 19.81 1.24
C LEU A 118 14.48 21.26 1.12
N ALA A 119 13.74 22.24 1.65
CA ALA A 119 14.23 23.62 1.71
C ALA A 119 15.49 23.76 2.59
N ALA A 120 15.70 22.85 3.55
CA ALA A 120 16.91 22.81 4.36
C ALA A 120 18.09 22.14 3.66
N TYR A 121 17.88 21.46 2.53
CA TYR A 121 18.93 20.72 1.81
C TYR A 121 20.15 21.61 1.51
N GLU A 122 19.94 22.80 0.93
CA GLU A 122 21.04 23.68 0.52
C GLU A 122 21.92 24.11 1.70
N LYS A 123 21.29 24.34 2.86
CA LYS A 123 21.99 24.67 4.10
C LYS A 123 22.88 23.50 4.56
N HIS A 124 22.34 22.29 4.59
CA HIS A 124 23.10 21.10 4.98
C HIS A 124 24.22 20.78 3.99
N ALA A 125 23.93 20.83 2.69
CA ALA A 125 24.91 20.62 1.64
C ALA A 125 26.04 21.66 1.72
N SER A 126 25.73 22.93 1.96
CA SER A 126 26.73 23.98 2.14
C SER A 126 27.64 23.71 3.35
N ALA A 127 27.07 23.28 4.49
CA ALA A 127 27.86 22.93 5.67
C ALA A 127 28.82 21.75 5.41
N ILE A 128 28.36 20.73 4.66
CA ILE A 128 29.21 19.60 4.27
C ILE A 128 30.32 20.07 3.32
N VAL A 129 30.01 20.89 2.31
CA VAL A 129 31.01 21.45 1.38
C VAL A 129 32.09 22.22 2.12
N GLN A 130 31.71 23.07 3.09
CA GLN A 130 32.68 23.81 3.91
C GLN A 130 33.60 22.88 4.70
N LEU A 131 33.07 21.77 5.23
CA LEU A 131 33.89 20.77 5.92
C LEU A 131 34.85 20.06 4.96
N LEU A 132 34.37 19.67 3.78
CA LEU A 132 35.17 18.98 2.76
C LEU A 132 36.30 19.87 2.21
N ASP A 133 36.03 21.15 1.96
CA ASP A 133 37.04 22.14 1.56
C ASP A 133 38.13 22.31 2.63
N ARG A 134 37.73 22.38 3.91
CA ARG A 134 38.68 22.43 5.04
C ARG A 134 39.51 21.16 5.15
N LEU A 135 38.90 19.99 4.93
CA LEU A 135 39.60 18.71 4.92
C LEU A 135 40.62 18.64 3.79
N ALA A 136 40.25 19.05 2.57
CA ALA A 136 41.15 19.12 1.43
C ALA A 136 42.37 20.01 1.70
N LYS A 137 42.14 21.24 2.14
CA LYS A 137 43.21 22.18 2.50
C LYS A 137 44.11 21.67 3.62
N ASN A 138 43.53 20.97 4.60
CA ASN A 138 44.30 20.34 5.67
C ASN A 138 45.17 19.20 5.13
N SER A 139 44.61 18.31 4.31
CA SER A 139 45.35 17.21 3.67
C SER A 139 46.56 17.74 2.88
N ASP A 140 46.37 18.77 2.05
CA ASP A 140 47.47 19.39 1.30
C ASP A 140 48.55 19.99 2.22
N ARG A 141 48.13 20.61 3.33
CA ARG A 141 49.05 21.17 4.32
C ARG A 141 49.83 20.07 5.04
N LEU A 142 49.18 18.97 5.41
CA LEU A 142 49.83 17.83 6.05
C LEU A 142 50.83 17.17 5.10
N GLN A 143 50.49 17.03 3.81
CA GLN A 143 51.42 16.53 2.80
C GLN A 143 52.69 17.38 2.72
N ARG A 144 52.55 18.71 2.71
CA ARG A 144 53.70 19.62 2.74
C ARG A 144 54.47 19.55 4.07
N ALA A 145 53.78 19.45 5.20
CA ALA A 145 54.42 19.40 6.51
C ALA A 145 55.17 18.10 6.76
N ASN A 146 54.67 16.98 6.23
CA ASN A 146 55.29 15.67 6.32
C ASN A 146 56.47 15.50 5.34
N ALA A 147 56.66 16.43 4.40
CA ALA A 147 57.79 16.38 3.47
C ALA A 147 59.11 16.46 4.26
N GLY A 148 59.89 15.37 4.21
CA GLY A 148 61.16 15.25 4.93
C GLY A 148 61.05 14.84 6.40
N GLN A 149 59.85 14.50 6.89
CA GLN A 149 59.67 13.99 8.26
C GLN A 149 59.88 12.48 8.35
N SER A 150 60.23 11.98 9.53
CA SER A 150 60.34 10.56 9.83
C SER A 150 58.97 9.95 10.13
N ALA A 151 58.87 8.62 10.08
CA ALA A 151 57.63 7.90 10.41
C ALA A 151 57.11 8.23 11.82
N ASP A 152 58.01 8.45 12.79
CA ASP A 152 57.67 8.73 14.19
C ASP A 152 57.04 10.12 14.42
N THR A 153 57.23 11.03 13.46
CA THR A 153 56.70 12.41 13.51
C THR A 153 55.64 12.67 12.44
N TRP A 154 55.25 11.62 11.71
CA TRP A 154 54.31 11.71 10.60
C TRP A 154 52.91 12.10 11.07
N LEU A 155 52.39 13.19 10.51
CA LEU A 155 51.03 13.65 10.82
C LEU A 155 50.02 12.92 9.92
N TYR A 156 49.08 12.21 10.55
CA TYR A 156 48.00 11.53 9.84
C TYR A 156 46.85 12.48 9.49
N SER A 157 46.11 12.14 8.43
CA SER A 157 44.94 12.93 8.01
C SER A 157 43.88 12.99 9.11
N ALA A 158 43.16 14.11 9.17
CA ALA A 158 42.06 14.28 10.12
C ALA A 158 40.98 13.20 9.97
N GLN A 159 40.75 12.73 8.74
CA GLN A 159 39.81 11.63 8.46
C GLN A 159 40.25 10.31 9.11
N LYS A 160 41.54 9.94 8.99
CA LYS A 160 42.07 8.73 9.61
C LYS A 160 41.89 8.77 11.13
N ILE A 161 42.29 9.88 11.76
CA ILE A 161 42.23 10.05 13.20
C ILE A 161 40.79 9.99 13.70
N ALA A 162 39.87 10.74 13.06
CA ALA A 162 38.47 10.80 13.47
C ALA A 162 37.74 9.45 13.32
N ARG A 163 38.18 8.62 12.38
CA ARG A 163 37.57 7.32 12.08
C ARG A 163 38.26 6.13 12.75
N GLY A 164 39.36 6.35 13.46
CA GLY A 164 40.18 5.27 14.01
C GLY A 164 40.71 4.31 12.94
N ALA A 165 40.94 4.81 11.71
CA ALA A 165 41.27 3.95 10.57
C ALA A 165 42.71 3.42 10.64
N SER A 166 42.94 2.27 9.99
CA SER A 166 44.26 1.63 9.93
C SER A 166 45.31 2.50 9.25
N PHE A 167 46.58 2.09 9.34
CA PHE A 167 47.68 2.80 8.66
C PHE A 167 47.50 2.89 7.15
N GLU A 168 46.89 1.86 6.55
CA GLU A 168 46.69 1.70 5.10
C GLU A 168 45.70 2.72 4.52
N PHE A 169 44.86 3.34 5.35
CA PHE A 169 43.88 4.35 4.90
C PHE A 169 44.52 5.52 4.14
N GLY A 170 45.81 5.81 4.33
CA GLY A 170 46.51 6.85 3.57
C GLY A 170 46.97 6.44 2.16
N VAL A 171 46.89 5.14 1.83
CA VAL A 171 47.42 4.54 0.60
C VAL A 171 46.29 3.90 -0.21
N GLU A 172 45.40 3.16 0.45
CA GLU A 172 44.25 2.52 -0.16
C GLU A 172 42.98 2.85 0.64
N HIS A 173 41.96 3.31 -0.06
CA HIS A 173 40.62 3.49 0.47
C HIS A 173 39.76 2.35 -0.07
N ASP A 174 39.01 1.66 0.79
CA ASP A 174 38.08 0.61 0.36
C ASP A 174 36.64 1.14 0.27
N SER A 175 35.73 0.27 -0.19
CA SER A 175 34.31 0.60 -0.34
C SER A 175 33.56 0.77 0.99
N GLN A 176 34.12 0.28 2.09
CA GLN A 176 33.56 0.39 3.44
C GLN A 176 33.98 1.69 4.12
N LEU A 177 35.16 2.23 3.78
CA LEU A 177 35.70 3.47 4.31
C LEU A 177 36.28 4.36 3.19
N PRO A 178 35.43 4.89 2.30
CA PRO A 178 35.91 5.77 1.23
C PRO A 178 36.43 7.08 1.79
N ASN A 179 37.38 7.68 1.09
CA ASN A 179 37.82 9.05 1.34
C ASN A 179 36.63 10.01 1.15
N LEU A 180 36.36 10.87 2.12
CA LEU A 180 35.26 11.83 2.04
C LEU A 180 35.45 12.87 0.93
N ILE A 181 36.69 13.24 0.64
CA ILE A 181 37.02 14.22 -0.40
C ILE A 181 36.65 13.64 -1.77
N ASP A 182 37.05 12.40 -2.04
CA ASP A 182 36.89 11.79 -3.37
C ASP A 182 35.57 11.02 -3.55
N GLY A 183 35.05 10.43 -2.47
CA GLY A 183 33.88 9.57 -2.48
C GLY A 183 32.55 10.30 -2.34
N VAL A 184 32.54 11.54 -1.82
CA VAL A 184 31.30 12.31 -1.70
C VAL A 184 30.93 12.93 -3.05
N ARG A 185 29.64 12.87 -3.38
CA ARG A 185 29.02 13.60 -4.49
C ARG A 185 27.78 14.30 -3.96
N LEU A 186 27.77 15.64 -4.01
CA LEU A 186 26.64 16.44 -3.54
C LEU A 186 26.02 17.18 -4.73
N PRO A 187 24.82 16.79 -5.19
CA PRO A 187 24.14 17.51 -6.26
C PRO A 187 23.70 18.90 -5.81
N LYS A 188 23.56 19.81 -6.77
CA LYS A 188 22.85 21.08 -6.53
C LYS A 188 21.36 20.79 -6.42
N PHE A 189 20.71 21.39 -5.43
CA PHE A 189 19.25 21.27 -5.27
C PHE A 189 18.49 21.95 -6.40
N ARG A 190 18.96 23.13 -6.80
CA ARG A 190 18.40 23.92 -7.90
C ARG A 190 19.35 23.94 -9.08
N LYS A 191 18.76 23.94 -10.27
CA LYS A 191 19.51 24.24 -11.49
C LYS A 191 20.09 25.65 -11.38
N ASN A 192 21.36 25.79 -11.72
CA ASN A 192 22.01 27.08 -11.85
C ASN A 192 22.23 27.32 -13.34
N ASP A 193 21.48 28.24 -13.94
CA ASP A 193 21.56 28.51 -15.39
C ASP A 193 22.93 29.07 -15.81
N ASN A 194 23.74 29.55 -14.87
CA ASN A 194 25.10 30.04 -15.11
C ASN A 194 26.18 28.96 -14.94
N SER A 195 25.81 27.70 -14.66
CA SER A 195 26.78 26.62 -14.42
C SER A 195 26.27 25.29 -14.98
N VAL A 196 27.03 24.71 -15.91
CA VAL A 196 26.79 23.35 -16.44
C VAL A 196 27.15 22.25 -15.44
N HIS A 197 27.81 22.59 -14.32
CA HIS A 197 28.21 21.64 -13.29
C HIS A 197 27.06 21.38 -12.31
N GLY A 198 26.55 20.15 -12.30
CA GLY A 198 25.39 19.75 -11.49
C GLY A 198 25.67 19.51 -10.01
N PHE A 199 26.92 19.65 -9.56
CA PHE A 199 27.33 19.29 -8.20
C PHE A 199 27.87 20.50 -7.42
N MET A 200 27.60 20.50 -6.11
CA MET A 200 28.27 21.35 -5.13
C MET A 200 29.61 20.76 -4.70
N TRP A 201 29.72 19.42 -4.70
CA TRP A 201 30.97 18.70 -4.44
C TRP A 201 31.10 17.46 -5.34
N PRO A 202 32.27 17.20 -5.94
CA PRO A 202 33.43 18.09 -5.99
C PRO A 202 33.10 19.38 -6.74
N PRO A 203 33.75 20.51 -6.43
CA PRO A 203 33.55 21.75 -7.18
C PRO A 203 34.10 21.59 -8.62
N ALA A 204 33.65 22.43 -9.53
CA ALA A 204 34.02 22.34 -10.95
C ALA A 204 35.53 22.55 -11.24
N ALA A 205 36.28 23.07 -10.27
CA ALA A 205 37.68 23.44 -10.38
C ALA A 205 38.62 22.52 -9.58
N TYR A 206 38.18 21.30 -9.27
CA TYR A 206 39.05 20.27 -8.70
C TYR A 206 39.92 19.62 -9.79
#